data_AF-A0AA39T8M3-F1
#
_entry.id   AF-A0AA39T8M3-F1
#
_cell.length_a   1.000
_cell.length_b   1.000
_cell.length_c   1.000
_cell.angle_alpha   90.00
_cell.angle_beta   90.00
_cell.angle_gamma   90.00
#
_symmetry.space_group_name_H-M   'P 1'
#
loop_
_entity.id
_entity.type
_entity.pdbx_description
1 polymer ?
#
loop_
_entity_poly.entity_id
_entity_poly.type
_entity_poly.pdbx_seq_one_letter_code
_entity_poly.pdbx_strand_id
1 'polypeptide(L)'
;MRFDFKATNNQAEYEALLAGLRVCIALGADELEIFSDSQVVVNQVLDEYQAREEHMIAYLDIAKRLLRKFKVYRISQIPREENEKADALSKLASATTSIRSKAIPVAHLTKPSTAESEEVMIAEIRPSTGDWTYKFRKYLEENILSEDAVEAKCIRYRSTRYTILRGELYRRGFSKVLQRCVAGDKTREILKSVHSGVCGNHTGGKSLAHKVLRQGFYWPTLFAEAQ
;
A
#
# COMPACT_ATOMS: atom_id res chain seq x y z
N MET A 1 -15.00 -7.31 -6.10
CA MET A 1 -14.89 -7.11 -4.64
C MET A 1 -16.20 -7.55 -4.01
N ARG A 2 -16.19 -8.06 -2.78
CA ARG A 2 -17.39 -8.49 -2.06
C ARG A 2 -17.50 -7.72 -0.75
N PHE A 3 -18.73 -7.31 -0.43
CA PHE A 3 -19.06 -6.64 0.83
C PHE A 3 -19.78 -7.61 1.75
N ASP A 4 -19.31 -7.75 2.99
CA ASP A 4 -20.03 -8.47 4.05
C ASP A 4 -20.94 -7.51 4.86
N PHE A 5 -21.16 -6.30 4.34
CA PHE A 5 -22.10 -5.30 4.82
C PHE A 5 -23.10 -4.93 3.73
N LYS A 6 -24.25 -4.35 4.12
CA LYS A 6 -25.24 -3.87 3.16
C LYS A 6 -24.76 -2.54 2.55
N ALA A 7 -24.33 -2.57 1.30
CA ALA A 7 -23.96 -1.40 0.52
C ALA A 7 -25.11 -0.93 -0.38
N THR A 8 -25.30 0.38 -0.52
CA THR A 8 -26.12 0.95 -1.61
C THR A 8 -25.35 0.91 -2.93
N ASN A 9 -26.04 1.13 -4.07
CA ASN A 9 -25.38 1.16 -5.37
C ASN A 9 -24.24 2.20 -5.39
N ASN A 10 -24.53 3.43 -4.96
CA ASN A 10 -23.53 4.50 -4.92
C ASN A 10 -22.35 4.18 -3.98
N GLN A 11 -22.60 3.53 -2.85
CA GLN A 11 -21.52 3.08 -1.95
C GLN A 11 -20.64 2.01 -2.61
N ALA A 12 -21.25 1.04 -3.31
CA ALA A 12 -20.51 0.01 -4.05
C ALA A 12 -19.62 0.61 -5.15
N GLU A 13 -20.14 1.61 -5.88
CA GLU A 13 -19.37 2.33 -6.91
C GLU A 13 -18.19 3.10 -6.31
N TYR A 14 -18.40 3.76 -5.16
CA TYR A 14 -17.30 4.41 -4.45
C TYR A 14 -16.26 3.42 -3.95
N GLU A 15 -16.67 2.28 -3.39
CA GLU A 15 -15.72 1.24 -2.95
C GLU A 15 -14.91 0.69 -4.13
N ALA A 16 -15.54 0.50 -5.28
CA ALA A 16 -14.86 0.08 -6.50
C ALA A 16 -13.82 1.13 -6.94
N LEU A 17 -14.18 2.42 -6.96
CA LEU A 17 -13.26 3.52 -7.25
C LEU A 17 -12.09 3.53 -6.27
N LEU A 18 -12.36 3.52 -4.96
CA LEU A 18 -11.33 3.55 -3.92
C LEU A 18 -10.37 2.36 -4.02
N ALA A 19 -10.89 1.16 -4.30
CA ALA A 19 -10.08 -0.03 -4.52
C ALA A 19 -9.15 0.15 -5.74
N GLY A 20 -9.69 0.63 -6.87
CA GLY A 20 -8.91 0.91 -8.08
C GLY A 20 -7.79 1.92 -7.83
N LEU A 21 -8.09 3.03 -7.14
CA LEU A 21 -7.09 4.05 -6.79
C LEU A 21 -5.98 3.48 -5.90
N ARG A 22 -6.33 2.70 -4.87
CA ARG A 22 -5.34 2.06 -3.98
C ARG A 22 -4.42 1.11 -4.75
N VAL A 23 -4.96 0.33 -5.69
CA VAL A 23 -4.17 -0.55 -6.56
C VAL A 23 -3.23 0.26 -7.45
N CYS A 24 -3.72 1.32 -8.11
CA CYS A 24 -2.89 2.16 -8.98
C CYS A 24 -1.74 2.83 -8.21
N ILE A 25 -2.00 3.31 -6.97
CA ILE A 25 -0.97 3.82 -6.06
C ILE A 25 0.06 2.73 -5.73
N ALA A 26 -0.38 1.53 -5.37
CA ALA A 26 0.51 0.42 -5.04
C ALA A 26 1.38 -0.03 -6.23
N LEU A 27 0.86 0.13 -7.46
CA LEU A 27 1.59 -0.12 -8.70
C LEU A 27 2.57 1.02 -9.05
N GLY A 28 2.43 2.19 -8.43
CA GLY A 28 3.26 3.37 -8.67
C GLY A 28 2.90 4.11 -9.95
N ALA A 29 1.63 4.12 -10.34
CA ALA A 29 1.15 4.90 -11.48
C ALA A 29 1.24 6.40 -11.17
N ASP A 30 1.82 7.17 -12.09
CA ASP A 30 1.93 8.63 -11.98
C ASP A 30 0.73 9.35 -12.63
N GLU A 31 0.17 8.77 -13.69
CA GLU A 31 -0.95 9.32 -14.47
C GLU A 31 -2.11 8.32 -14.50
N LEU A 32 -3.34 8.81 -14.43
CA LEU A 32 -4.51 7.97 -14.33
C LEU A 32 -5.67 8.46 -15.21
N GLU A 33 -6.27 7.53 -15.93
CA GLU A 33 -7.53 7.74 -16.63
C GLU A 33 -8.59 6.79 -16.04
N ILE A 34 -9.67 7.36 -15.54
CA ILE A 34 -10.72 6.67 -14.79
C ILE A 34 -12.01 6.73 -15.61
N PHE A 35 -12.54 5.56 -15.92
CA PHE A 35 -13.84 5.41 -16.56
C PHE A 35 -14.83 4.80 -15.58
N SER A 36 -15.99 5.42 -15.44
CA SER A 36 -17.09 4.92 -14.61
C SER A 36 -18.42 5.21 -15.29
N ASP A 37 -19.38 4.30 -15.17
CA ASP A 37 -20.78 4.50 -15.58
C ASP A 37 -21.62 5.16 -14.46
N SER A 38 -21.04 5.36 -13.27
CA SER A 38 -21.71 6.02 -12.15
C SER A 38 -21.65 7.54 -12.25
N GLN A 39 -22.72 8.13 -12.78
CA GLN A 39 -22.85 9.60 -12.89
C GLN A 39 -22.68 10.31 -11.55
N VAL A 40 -23.19 9.73 -10.46
CA VAL A 40 -23.08 10.32 -9.11
C VAL A 40 -21.62 10.40 -8.67
N VAL A 41 -20.85 9.32 -8.83
CA VAL A 41 -19.44 9.28 -8.41
C VAL A 41 -18.61 10.23 -9.25
N VAL A 42 -18.77 10.18 -10.59
CA VAL A 42 -18.01 11.05 -11.52
C VAL A 42 -18.27 12.53 -11.19
N ASN A 43 -19.53 12.94 -11.11
CA ASN A 43 -19.88 14.33 -10.92
C ASN A 43 -19.56 14.85 -9.50
N GLN A 44 -19.58 13.98 -8.48
CA GLN A 44 -19.11 14.38 -7.15
C GLN A 44 -17.60 14.55 -7.09
N VAL A 45 -16.82 13.68 -7.76
CA VAL A 45 -15.37 13.81 -7.85
C VAL A 45 -14.96 15.06 -8.64
N LEU A 46 -15.72 15.41 -9.68
CA LEU A 46 -15.55 16.64 -10.47
C LEU A 46 -16.08 17.91 -9.81
N ASP A 47 -16.61 17.83 -8.58
CA ASP A 47 -17.25 18.96 -7.86
C ASP A 47 -18.49 19.56 -8.54
N GLU A 48 -19.06 18.87 -9.52
CA GLU A 48 -20.31 19.27 -10.17
C GLU A 48 -21.51 18.95 -9.27
N TYR A 49 -21.46 17.84 -8.52
CA TYR A 49 -22.49 17.41 -7.58
C TYR A 49 -21.99 17.48 -6.14
N GLN A 50 -22.86 17.91 -5.22
CA GLN A 50 -22.56 17.91 -3.79
C GLN A 50 -22.93 16.58 -3.13
N ALA A 51 -21.99 15.99 -2.39
CA ALA A 51 -22.31 14.92 -1.44
C ALA A 51 -22.93 15.55 -0.18
N ARG A 52 -24.15 15.11 0.18
CA ARG A 52 -24.90 15.68 1.33
C ARG A 52 -24.91 14.78 2.56
N GLU A 53 -24.93 13.47 2.34
CA GLU A 53 -24.97 12.49 3.42
C GLU A 53 -23.57 12.30 4.01
N GLU A 54 -23.45 12.25 5.34
CA GLU A 54 -22.17 12.18 6.06
C GLU A 54 -21.25 11.08 5.53
N HIS A 55 -21.80 9.89 5.28
CA HIS A 55 -21.04 8.77 4.74
C HIS A 55 -20.59 8.99 3.29
N MET A 56 -21.40 9.67 2.46
CA MET A 56 -21.03 10.00 1.08
C MET A 56 -19.97 11.10 1.04
N ILE A 57 -20.02 12.05 1.97
CA ILE A 57 -18.98 13.06 2.16
C ILE A 57 -17.65 12.38 2.53
N ALA A 58 -17.68 11.41 3.44
CA ALA A 58 -16.50 10.64 3.80
C ALA A 58 -15.89 9.87 2.62
N TYR A 59 -16.73 9.25 1.77
CA TYR A 59 -16.25 8.59 0.55
C TYR A 59 -15.57 9.57 -0.42
N LEU A 60 -16.19 10.73 -0.65
CA LEU A 60 -15.65 11.75 -1.54
C LEU A 60 -14.31 12.30 -1.02
N ASP A 61 -14.18 12.54 0.29
CA ASP A 61 -12.93 13.01 0.90
C ASP A 61 -11.79 11.99 0.73
N ILE A 62 -12.05 10.70 0.98
CA ILE A 62 -11.07 9.64 0.77
C ILE A 62 -10.68 9.57 -0.71
N ALA A 63 -11.65 9.62 -1.63
CA ALA A 63 -11.39 9.56 -3.07
C ALA A 63 -10.47 10.72 -3.52
N LYS A 64 -10.81 11.97 -3.14
CA LYS A 64 -9.99 13.14 -3.44
C LYS A 64 -8.59 13.06 -2.83
N ARG A 65 -8.47 12.58 -1.60
CA ARG A 65 -7.18 12.38 -0.94
C ARG A 65 -6.28 11.39 -1.67
N LEU A 66 -6.86 10.31 -2.23
CA LEU A 66 -6.12 9.35 -3.05
C LEU A 66 -5.76 9.93 -4.42
N LEU A 67 -6.68 10.64 -5.07
CA LEU A 67 -6.45 11.28 -6.37
C LEU A 67 -5.29 12.29 -6.35
N ARG A 68 -5.13 13.04 -5.24
CA ARG A 68 -3.99 13.97 -5.05
C ARG A 68 -2.60 13.30 -5.09
N LYS A 69 -2.52 11.97 -5.05
CA LYS A 69 -1.26 11.23 -5.13
C LYS A 69 -0.77 11.00 -6.57
N PHE A 70 -1.62 11.23 -7.57
CA PHE A 70 -1.26 11.15 -8.97
C PHE A 70 -0.84 12.53 -9.48
N LYS A 71 0.13 12.59 -10.40
CA LYS A 71 0.57 13.84 -11.04
C LYS A 71 -0.52 14.40 -11.94
N VAL A 72 -1.21 13.51 -12.65
CA VAL A 72 -2.32 13.84 -13.55
C VAL A 72 -3.40 12.79 -13.39
N TYR A 73 -4.65 13.21 -13.31
CA TYR A 73 -5.78 12.30 -13.41
C TYR A 73 -6.89 12.89 -14.28
N ARG A 74 -7.62 12.01 -14.97
CA ARG A 74 -8.88 12.33 -15.65
C ARG A 74 -9.93 11.31 -15.22
N ILE A 75 -11.12 11.79 -14.91
CA ILE A 75 -12.29 10.94 -14.69
C ILE A 75 -13.37 11.32 -15.70
N SER A 76 -13.98 10.32 -16.33
CA SER A 76 -15.02 10.52 -17.33
C SER A 76 -16.13 9.50 -17.16
N GLN A 77 -17.36 9.97 -17.34
CA GLN A 77 -18.51 9.09 -17.43
C GLN A 77 -18.52 8.37 -18.77
N ILE A 78 -18.74 7.05 -18.74
CA ILE A 78 -18.96 6.24 -19.95
C ILE A 78 -20.34 5.57 -19.91
N PRO A 79 -20.93 5.24 -21.07
CA PRO A 79 -22.12 4.40 -21.12
C PRO A 79 -21.87 3.05 -20.45
N ARG A 80 -22.92 2.45 -19.88
CA ARG A 80 -22.80 1.17 -19.18
C ARG A 80 -22.35 0.04 -20.11
N GLU A 81 -22.73 0.14 -21.38
CA GLU A 81 -22.33 -0.75 -22.47
C GLU A 81 -20.83 -0.70 -22.75
N GLU A 82 -20.15 0.39 -22.38
CA GLU A 82 -18.69 0.52 -22.51
C GLU A 82 -17.95 0.07 -21.23
N ASN A 83 -18.67 -0.13 -20.12
CA ASN A 83 -18.12 -0.58 -18.84
C ASN A 83 -18.30 -2.10 -18.59
N GLU A 84 -18.55 -2.89 -19.64
CA GLU A 84 -18.85 -4.33 -19.57
C GLU A 84 -17.83 -5.13 -18.76
N LYS A 85 -16.53 -4.80 -18.88
CA LYS A 85 -15.45 -5.51 -18.16
C LYS A 85 -15.57 -5.33 -16.64
N ALA A 86 -15.83 -4.12 -16.17
CA ALA A 86 -15.98 -3.85 -14.74
C ALA A 86 -17.28 -4.48 -14.21
N ASP A 87 -18.38 -4.39 -14.97
CA ASP A 87 -19.66 -4.99 -14.61
C ASP A 87 -19.57 -6.53 -14.54
N ALA A 88 -18.85 -7.16 -15.48
CA ALA A 88 -18.56 -8.60 -15.44
C ALA A 88 -17.76 -9.00 -14.19
N LEU A 89 -16.73 -8.24 -13.81
CA LEU A 89 -15.95 -8.48 -12.60
C LEU A 89 -16.78 -8.31 -11.32
N SER A 90 -17.68 -7.32 -11.28
CA SER A 90 -18.60 -7.09 -10.18
C SER A 90 -19.59 -8.26 -10.01
N LYS A 91 -20.18 -8.72 -11.11
CA LYS A 91 -21.07 -9.89 -11.16
C LYS A 91 -20.35 -11.17 -10.74
N LEU A 92 -19.13 -11.41 -11.23
CA LEU A 92 -18.32 -12.55 -10.82
C LEU A 92 -18.05 -12.56 -9.31
N ALA A 93 -17.65 -11.43 -8.74
CA ALA A 93 -17.40 -11.32 -7.30
C ALA A 93 -18.66 -11.62 -6.46
N SER A 94 -19.83 -11.21 -6.95
CA SER A 94 -21.13 -11.48 -6.32
C SER A 94 -21.55 -12.95 -6.43
N ALA A 95 -21.31 -13.59 -7.58
CA ALA A 95 -21.65 -14.99 -7.85
C ALA A 95 -20.71 -16.01 -7.18
N THR A 96 -19.50 -15.60 -6.78
CA THR A 96 -18.44 -16.48 -6.23
C THR A 96 -18.81 -17.14 -4.89
N THR A 97 -19.98 -16.86 -4.28
CA THR A 97 -20.54 -17.67 -3.17
C THR A 97 -20.57 -19.17 -3.48
N SER A 98 -20.65 -19.57 -4.76
CA SER A 98 -20.72 -20.98 -5.19
C SER A 98 -19.40 -21.57 -5.74
N ILE A 99 -18.43 -20.74 -6.13
CA ILE A 99 -17.25 -21.20 -6.89
C ILE A 99 -16.00 -21.14 -6.01
N ARG A 100 -15.60 -22.28 -5.44
CA ARG A 100 -14.30 -22.49 -4.75
C ARG A 100 -13.10 -22.52 -5.74
N SER A 101 -13.06 -21.64 -6.74
CA SER A 101 -11.94 -21.58 -7.67
C SER A 101 -10.80 -20.77 -7.06
N LYS A 102 -9.72 -21.45 -6.65
CA LYS A 102 -8.47 -20.86 -6.11
C LYS A 102 -7.71 -19.90 -7.06
N ALA A 103 -8.20 -19.68 -8.28
CA ALA A 103 -7.47 -19.00 -9.34
C ALA A 103 -7.66 -17.48 -9.39
N ILE A 104 -8.76 -16.94 -8.85
CA ILE A 104 -9.06 -15.50 -8.92
C ILE A 104 -9.19 -14.96 -7.48
N PRO A 105 -8.24 -14.14 -7.00
CA PRO A 105 -8.37 -13.54 -5.67
C PRO A 105 -9.52 -12.52 -5.67
N VAL A 106 -10.52 -12.75 -4.83
CA VAL A 106 -11.62 -11.81 -4.59
C VAL A 106 -11.36 -11.08 -3.28
N ALA A 107 -11.29 -9.74 -3.32
CA ALA A 107 -11.18 -8.94 -2.11
C ALA A 107 -12.52 -8.95 -1.34
N HIS A 108 -12.47 -9.29 -0.05
CA HIS A 108 -13.60 -9.25 0.89
C HIS A 108 -13.45 -8.04 1.83
N LEU A 109 -14.47 -7.20 1.88
CA LEU A 109 -14.57 -6.07 2.81
C LEU A 109 -15.63 -6.35 3.87
N THR A 110 -15.19 -6.43 5.12
CA THR A 110 -16.06 -6.69 6.28
C THR A 110 -16.78 -5.43 6.79
N LYS A 111 -16.31 -4.25 6.39
CA LYS A 111 -16.87 -2.94 6.76
C LYS A 111 -16.64 -1.90 5.64
N PRO A 112 -17.49 -0.86 5.54
CA PRO A 112 -17.29 0.25 4.61
C PRO A 112 -15.95 0.96 4.82
N SER A 113 -15.33 1.45 3.75
CA SER A 113 -14.11 2.26 3.79
C SER A 113 -14.28 3.57 4.57
N THR A 114 -15.52 3.98 4.86
CA THR A 114 -15.87 5.18 5.64
C THR A 114 -16.26 4.88 7.09
N ALA A 115 -16.39 3.61 7.49
CA ALA A 115 -16.88 3.23 8.82
C ALA A 115 -15.83 3.42 9.93
N GLU A 116 -14.61 3.81 9.58
CA GLU A 116 -13.57 4.15 10.52
C GLU A 116 -13.20 5.63 10.35
N SER A 117 -13.35 6.40 11.43
CA SER A 117 -12.39 7.44 11.81
C SER A 117 -11.05 6.79 12.12
N GLU A 118 -10.52 6.05 11.16
CA GLU A 118 -9.11 5.82 11.06
C GLU A 118 -8.72 6.73 9.92
N GLU A 119 -7.82 7.66 10.22
CA GLU A 119 -6.75 7.89 9.29
C GLU A 119 -6.43 6.54 8.64
N VAL A 120 -6.81 6.34 7.38
CA VAL A 120 -6.01 5.48 6.53
C VAL A 120 -4.71 6.27 6.37
N MET A 121 -3.93 6.37 7.46
CA MET A 121 -2.68 5.67 7.59
C MET A 121 -2.78 4.45 6.67
N ILE A 122 -2.53 4.71 5.37
CA ILE A 122 -1.44 3.96 4.79
C ILE A 122 -0.40 4.08 5.88
N ALA A 123 -0.19 3.02 6.63
CA ALA A 123 1.03 2.92 7.39
C ALA A 123 2.13 2.89 6.32
N GLU A 124 2.43 4.06 5.71
CA GLU A 124 3.67 4.71 6.04
C GLU A 124 3.81 4.46 7.53
N ILE A 125 4.46 3.35 7.85
CA ILE A 125 5.29 3.32 9.02
C ILE A 125 6.22 4.49 8.76
N ARG A 126 5.76 5.70 9.09
CA ARG A 126 6.63 6.80 9.40
C ARG A 126 7.44 6.18 10.52
N PRO A 127 8.72 5.93 10.25
CA PRO A 127 9.61 5.45 11.29
C PRO A 127 9.34 6.33 12.49
N SER A 128 9.05 5.75 13.67
CA SER A 128 9.07 6.57 14.86
C SER A 128 10.41 7.30 14.89
N THR A 129 10.51 8.44 15.56
CA THR A 129 11.79 9.16 15.69
C THR A 129 12.91 8.28 16.26
N GLY A 130 12.57 7.14 16.88
CA GLY A 130 13.49 6.10 17.35
C GLY A 130 13.82 4.96 16.37
N ASP A 131 13.20 4.88 15.19
CA ASP A 131 13.53 3.86 14.17
C ASP A 131 14.75 4.28 13.34
N TRP A 132 15.68 3.35 13.17
CA TRP A 132 16.90 3.52 12.38
C TRP A 132 16.63 3.95 10.93
N THR A 133 15.46 3.63 10.35
CA THR A 133 15.12 4.05 8.98
C THR A 133 14.75 5.53 8.86
N TYR A 134 14.36 6.18 9.98
CA TYR A 134 13.88 7.57 10.01
C TYR A 134 14.85 8.54 9.33
N LYS A 135 16.11 8.52 9.78
CA LYS A 135 17.15 9.47 9.33
C LYS A 135 17.47 9.32 7.84
N PHE A 136 17.39 8.10 7.32
CA PHE A 136 17.64 7.84 5.90
C PHE A 136 16.47 8.27 5.02
N ARG A 137 15.22 8.03 5.46
CA ARG A 137 14.03 8.49 4.74
C ARG A 137 13.94 10.00 4.73
N LYS A 138 14.07 10.64 5.90
CA LYS A 138 14.03 12.10 6.04
C LYS A 138 15.01 12.80 5.09
N TYR A 139 16.21 12.23 4.92
CA TYR A 139 17.17 12.74 3.96
C TYR A 139 16.83 12.39 2.50
N LEU A 140 16.44 11.16 2.20
CA LEU A 140 16.21 10.71 0.82
C LEU A 140 14.88 11.20 0.21
N GLU A 141 13.87 11.44 1.04
CA GLU A 141 12.53 11.88 0.63
C GLU A 141 12.39 13.41 0.73
N GLU A 142 12.90 14.02 1.81
CA GLU A 142 12.68 15.45 2.11
C GLU A 142 13.96 16.30 1.98
N ASN A 143 15.13 15.68 1.72
CA ASN A 143 16.44 16.35 1.71
C ASN A 143 16.80 17.06 3.03
N ILE A 144 16.23 16.63 4.16
CA ILE A 144 16.51 17.19 5.49
C ILE A 144 17.58 16.35 6.19
N LEU A 145 18.60 17.01 6.73
CA LEU A 145 19.70 16.41 7.49
C LEU A 145 19.66 16.84 8.95
N SER A 146 20.45 16.15 9.79
CA SER A 146 20.69 16.58 11.17
C SER A 146 21.46 17.89 11.20
N GLU A 147 21.24 18.69 12.24
CA GLU A 147 22.02 19.90 12.54
C GLU A 147 23.46 19.56 12.94
N ASP A 148 23.68 18.36 13.49
CA ASP A 148 25.02 17.84 13.76
C ASP A 148 25.73 17.50 12.43
N ALA A 149 26.80 18.25 12.14
CA ALA A 149 27.61 18.08 10.94
C ALA A 149 28.22 16.68 10.79
N VAL A 150 28.59 16.02 11.89
CA VAL A 150 29.16 14.66 11.89
C VAL A 150 28.08 13.66 11.51
N GLU A 151 26.91 13.79 12.13
CA GLU A 151 25.75 12.95 11.84
C GLU A 151 25.26 13.16 10.40
N ALA A 152 25.14 14.40 9.94
CA ALA A 152 24.75 14.74 8.57
C ALA A 152 25.71 14.13 7.53
N LYS A 153 27.02 14.19 7.80
CA LYS A 153 28.04 13.55 6.95
C LYS A 153 27.88 12.03 6.91
N CYS A 154 27.63 11.40 8.07
CA CYS A 154 27.38 9.97 8.17
C CYS A 154 26.11 9.55 7.43
N ILE A 155 25.01 10.30 7.55
CA ILE A 155 23.76 10.05 6.84
C ILE A 155 24.00 10.12 5.33
N ARG A 156 24.60 11.20 4.82
CA ARG A 156 24.94 11.34 3.39
C ARG A 156 25.74 10.15 2.86
N TYR A 157 26.83 9.81 3.54
CA TYR A 157 27.70 8.72 3.11
C TYR A 157 26.98 7.37 3.08
N ARG A 158 26.22 7.05 4.14
CA ARG A 158 25.50 5.77 4.24
C ARG A 158 24.31 5.69 3.29
N SER A 159 23.63 6.81 3.03
CA SER A 159 22.49 6.90 2.12
C SER A 159 22.80 6.51 0.68
N THR A 160 24.06 6.56 0.25
CA THR A 160 24.48 6.05 -1.08
C THR A 160 24.12 4.59 -1.33
N ARG A 161 23.97 3.80 -0.25
CA ARG A 161 23.58 2.38 -0.29
C ARG A 161 22.08 2.17 -0.25
N TYR A 162 21.29 3.23 -0.14
CA TYR A 162 19.85 3.16 0.00
C TYR A 162 19.16 3.88 -1.16
N THR A 163 17.92 3.51 -1.41
CA THR A 163 17.06 4.16 -2.40
C THR A 163 15.62 4.08 -1.93
N ILE A 164 14.83 5.09 -2.26
CA ILE A 164 13.38 5.02 -2.10
C ILE A 164 12.81 4.42 -3.38
N LEU A 165 11.95 3.42 -3.24
CA LEU A 165 11.19 2.83 -4.34
C LEU A 165 9.75 2.66 -3.86
N ARG A 166 8.81 3.34 -4.54
CA ARG A 166 7.37 3.30 -4.20
C ARG A 166 7.09 3.65 -2.72
N GLY A 167 7.75 4.68 -2.20
CA GLY A 167 7.58 5.12 -0.80
C GLY A 167 8.23 4.20 0.25
N GLU A 168 8.94 3.16 -0.17
CA GLU A 168 9.65 2.26 0.73
C GLU A 168 11.17 2.41 0.60
N LEU A 169 11.88 2.31 1.74
CA LEU A 169 13.33 2.33 1.78
C LEU A 169 13.89 0.96 1.43
N TYR A 170 14.77 0.91 0.42
CA TYR A 170 15.50 -0.28 0.01
C TYR A 170 16.99 -0.08 0.19
N ARG A 171 17.69 -1.15 0.58
CA ARG A 171 19.15 -1.24 0.62
C ARG A 171 19.67 -1.99 -0.59
N ARG A 172 20.71 -1.44 -1.23
CA ARG A 172 21.52 -2.09 -2.25
C ARG A 172 22.47 -3.08 -1.57
N GLY A 173 22.13 -4.37 -1.65
CA GLY A 173 22.99 -5.45 -1.19
C GLY A 173 24.13 -5.74 -2.16
N PHE A 174 25.12 -6.52 -1.72
CA PHE A 174 26.24 -6.96 -2.56
C PHE A 174 25.78 -7.82 -3.76
N SER A 175 24.66 -8.54 -3.61
CA SER A 175 24.07 -9.39 -4.65
C SER A 175 23.29 -8.64 -5.73
N LYS A 176 23.33 -7.30 -5.76
CA LYS A 176 22.52 -6.41 -6.62
C LYS A 176 20.99 -6.51 -6.42
N VAL A 177 20.51 -7.45 -5.60
CA VAL A 177 19.11 -7.53 -5.18
C VAL A 177 18.82 -6.42 -4.18
N LEU A 178 17.75 -5.66 -4.43
CA LEU A 178 17.25 -4.66 -3.51
C LEU A 178 16.57 -5.34 -2.33
N GLN A 179 17.00 -5.00 -1.13
CA GLN A 179 16.45 -5.52 0.12
C GLN A 179 15.59 -4.46 0.77
N ARG A 180 14.31 -4.74 0.99
CA ARG A 180 13.38 -3.85 1.67
C ARG A 180 13.83 -3.67 3.12
N CYS A 181 14.00 -2.42 3.54
CA CYS A 181 14.37 -2.08 4.90
C CYS A 181 13.15 -2.26 5.82
N VAL A 182 13.33 -3.03 6.88
CA VAL A 182 12.29 -3.33 7.87
C VAL A 182 12.68 -2.74 9.22
N ALA A 183 11.67 -2.37 10.01
CA ALA A 183 11.83 -1.80 11.32
C ALA A 183 10.69 -2.18 12.26
N GLY A 184 10.92 -1.94 13.56
CA GLY A 184 9.95 -2.19 14.62
C GLY A 184 9.54 -3.66 14.70
N ASP A 185 8.30 -3.90 15.14
CA ASP A 185 7.77 -5.24 15.41
C ASP A 185 7.76 -6.18 14.18
N LYS A 186 7.73 -5.62 12.97
CA LYS A 186 7.79 -6.38 11.72
C LYS A 186 9.07 -7.22 11.59
N THR A 187 10.18 -6.80 12.20
CA THR A 187 11.44 -7.56 12.19
C THR A 187 11.26 -8.93 12.85
N ARG A 188 10.59 -8.97 14.00
CA ARG A 188 10.31 -10.18 14.78
C ARG A 188 9.31 -11.10 14.08
N GLU A 189 8.30 -10.53 13.43
CA GLU A 189 7.32 -11.29 12.64
C GLU A 189 7.99 -11.99 11.45
N ILE A 190 8.86 -11.29 10.72
CA ILE A 190 9.62 -11.86 9.61
C ILE A 190 10.55 -12.96 10.11
N LEU A 191 11.30 -12.73 11.19
CA LEU A 191 12.16 -13.77 11.77
C LEU A 191 11.37 -15.03 12.14
N LYS A 192 10.25 -14.88 12.84
CA LYS A 192 9.38 -16.01 13.21
C LYS A 192 8.85 -16.76 11.99
N SER A 193 8.39 -16.03 10.97
CA SER A 193 7.87 -16.62 9.72
C SER A 193 8.95 -17.39 8.95
N VAL A 194 10.16 -16.85 8.86
CA VAL A 194 11.27 -17.50 8.14
C VAL A 194 11.80 -18.72 8.89
N HIS A 195 11.73 -18.69 10.22
CA HIS A 195 12.10 -19.78 11.12
C HIS A 195 11.08 -20.94 11.08
N SER A 196 9.76 -20.65 11.04
CA SER A 196 8.70 -21.68 11.08
C SER A 196 8.34 -22.31 9.72
N GLY A 197 8.96 -21.85 8.63
CA GLY A 197 8.72 -22.39 7.29
C GLY A 197 9.29 -23.81 7.03
N VAL A 198 9.00 -24.35 5.84
CA VAL A 198 9.15 -25.76 5.37
C VAL A 198 10.57 -26.36 5.42
N CYS A 199 11.57 -25.66 5.96
CA CYS A 199 12.91 -26.22 6.21
C CYS A 199 13.37 -25.92 7.64
N GLY A 200 12.49 -26.16 8.62
CA GLY A 200 12.82 -26.14 10.03
C GLY A 200 13.74 -27.31 10.39
N ASN A 201 15.02 -27.22 10.01
CA ASN A 201 16.06 -28.11 10.50
C ASN A 201 17.26 -27.26 10.92
N HIS A 202 17.46 -27.11 12.23
CA HIS A 202 18.70 -26.69 12.90
C HIS A 202 19.50 -25.54 12.25
N THR A 203 18.83 -24.57 11.62
CA THR A 203 19.52 -23.43 11.01
C THR A 203 20.02 -22.50 12.10
N GLY A 204 21.32 -22.58 12.44
CA GLY A 204 21.97 -21.60 13.30
C GLY A 204 21.78 -20.18 12.78
N GLY A 205 21.83 -19.18 13.66
CA GLY A 205 21.32 -17.84 13.36
C GLY A 205 21.89 -17.13 12.13
N LYS A 206 23.14 -17.44 11.74
CA LYS A 206 23.72 -16.95 10.47
C LYS A 206 22.96 -17.42 9.23
N SER A 207 22.50 -18.68 9.23
CA SER A 207 21.74 -19.23 8.12
C SER A 207 20.34 -18.63 8.05
N LEU A 208 19.71 -18.35 9.20
CA LEU A 208 18.43 -17.66 9.28
C LEU A 208 18.55 -16.24 8.73
N ALA A 209 19.56 -15.47 9.16
CA ALA A 209 19.83 -14.13 8.64
C ALA A 209 20.05 -14.12 7.12
N HIS A 210 20.82 -15.06 6.58
CA HIS A 210 21.00 -15.19 5.13
C HIS A 210 19.70 -15.54 4.39
N LYS A 211 18.82 -16.33 4.99
CA LYS A 211 17.50 -16.65 4.41
C LYS A 211 16.62 -15.40 4.34
N VAL A 212 16.62 -14.58 5.38
CA VAL A 212 15.93 -13.27 5.40
C VAL A 212 16.45 -12.34 4.29
N LEU A 213 17.78 -12.24 4.15
CA LEU A 213 18.40 -11.44 3.09
C LEU A 213 18.05 -11.93 1.67
N ARG A 214 17.95 -13.25 1.47
CA ARG A 214 17.54 -13.88 0.20
C ARG A 214 16.06 -13.65 -0.11
N GLN A 215 15.21 -13.56 0.92
CA GLN A 215 13.82 -13.16 0.78
C GLN A 215 13.64 -11.64 0.56
N GLY A 216 14.74 -10.88 0.54
CA GLY A 216 14.71 -9.47 0.21
C GLY A 216 14.38 -8.55 1.38
N PHE A 217 14.61 -8.95 2.63
CA PHE A 217 14.45 -8.08 3.79
C PHE A 217 15.78 -7.74 4.45
N TYR A 218 15.89 -6.55 5.04
CA TYR A 218 17.10 -6.08 5.73
C TYR A 218 16.79 -5.18 6.93
N TRP A 219 17.56 -5.35 8.00
CA TRP A 219 17.72 -4.37 9.07
C TRP A 219 19.12 -4.49 9.72
N PRO A 220 19.67 -3.44 10.35
CA PRO A 220 21.05 -3.40 10.83
C PRO A 220 21.41 -4.50 11.84
N THR A 221 20.45 -4.87 12.69
CA THR A 221 20.62 -5.84 13.77
C THR A 221 20.23 -7.27 13.38
N LEU A 222 19.91 -7.53 12.11
CA LEU A 222 19.44 -8.83 11.62
C LEU A 222 20.29 -10.02 12.08
N PHE A 223 21.62 -9.92 11.98
CA PHE A 223 22.50 -11.03 12.34
C PHE A 223 22.57 -11.28 13.85
N ALA A 224 22.35 -10.26 14.68
CA ALA A 224 22.30 -10.38 16.13
C ALA A 224 20.92 -10.91 16.60
N GLU A 225 19.85 -10.54 15.90
CA GLU A 225 18.48 -10.96 16.23
C GLU A 225 18.10 -12.33 15.69
N ALA A 226 18.84 -12.84 14.70
CA ALA A 226 18.60 -14.16 14.14
C ALA A 226 19.20 -15.31 14.98
N GLN A 227 19.86 -15.00 16.11
CA GLN A 227 20.67 -15.93 16.91
C GLN A 227 19.87 -16.77 17.90
#